data_AF-A0A2V9FVK5-F1
#
_entry.id   AF-A0A2V9FVK5-F1
#
_cell.length_a   1.000
_cell.length_b   1.000
_cell.length_c   1.000
_cell.angle_alpha   90.00
_cell.angle_beta   90.00
_cell.angle_gamma   90.00
#
_symmetry.space_group_name_H-M   'P 1'
#
loop_
_entity.id
_entity.type
_entity.pdbx_description
1 polymer ?
#
loop_
_entity_poly.entity_id
_entity_poly.type
_entity_poly.pdbx_seq_one_letter_code
_entity_poly.pdbx_strand_id
1 'polypeptide(L)'
;DEDARQLLGGMSSGAFYNLKRKARGTLDQDRLTRISILTGIFKGLNILYGKKLADRWIQLPNENPMFRGETPLTYMSKGGLPAMLRVRQLLDSRRGGR
;
A
#
# COMPACT_ATOMS: atom_id res chain seq x y z
N ASP A 1 -11.55 -1.04 6.27
CA ASP A 1 -10.81 -1.40 7.50
C ASP A 1 -10.09 -2.74 7.43
N GLU A 2 -10.71 -3.78 6.90
CA GLU A 2 -10.05 -5.10 6.79
C GLU A 2 -8.79 -5.08 5.91
N ASP A 3 -8.86 -4.53 4.70
CA ASP A 3 -7.69 -4.43 3.81
C ASP A 3 -6.53 -3.67 4.47
N ALA A 4 -6.84 -2.58 5.17
CA ALA A 4 -5.84 -1.80 5.88
C ALA A 4 -5.13 -2.62 6.95
N ARG A 5 -5.88 -3.45 7.70
CA ARG A 5 -5.31 -4.37 8.69
C ARG A 5 -4.45 -5.46 8.05
N GLN A 6 -4.89 -6.01 6.92
CA GLN A 6 -4.14 -7.01 6.17
C GLN A 6 -2.80 -6.45 5.67
N LEU A 7 -2.82 -5.27 5.05
CA LEU A 7 -1.61 -4.59 4.58
C LEU A 7 -0.63 -4.27 5.72
N LEU A 8 -1.13 -4.03 6.93
CA LEU A 8 -0.36 -3.83 8.15
C LEU A 8 0.08 -5.12 8.87
N GLY A 9 0.11 -6.24 8.15
CA GLY A 9 0.59 -7.52 8.68
C GLY A 9 -0.47 -8.28 9.49
N GLY A 10 -1.73 -8.24 9.03
CA GLY A 10 -2.82 -8.98 9.68
C GLY A 10 -3.15 -8.45 11.08
N MET A 11 -3.04 -7.14 11.29
CA MET A 11 -3.26 -6.52 12.58
C MET A 11 -4.67 -6.82 13.13
N SER A 12 -4.77 -7.10 14.44
CA SER A 12 -6.06 -7.26 15.09
C SER A 12 -6.87 -5.96 15.05
N SER A 13 -8.19 -6.05 15.04
CA SER A 13 -9.07 -4.87 15.02
C SER A 13 -8.80 -3.93 16.21
N GLY A 14 -8.57 -4.47 17.41
CA GLY A 14 -8.25 -3.68 18.60
C GLY A 14 -6.91 -2.92 18.46
N ALA A 15 -5.86 -3.57 17.95
CA ALA A 15 -4.58 -2.91 17.71
C ALA A 15 -4.70 -1.81 16.64
N PHE A 16 -5.49 -2.05 15.58
CA PHE A 16 -5.72 -1.09 14.50
C PHE A 16 -6.46 0.17 14.96
N TYR A 17 -7.57 0.03 15.70
CA TYR A 17 -8.28 1.19 16.23
C TYR A 17 -7.47 1.94 17.29
N ASN A 18 -6.67 1.23 18.09
CA ASN A 18 -5.74 1.87 19.02
C ASN A 18 -4.68 2.69 18.28
N LEU A 19 -4.08 2.17 17.21
CA LEU A 19 -3.15 2.91 16.37
C LEU A 19 -3.79 4.17 15.75
N LYS A 20 -5.03 4.04 15.25
CA LYS A 20 -5.77 5.17 14.65
C LYS A 20 -6.12 6.26 15.66
N ARG A 21 -6.42 5.87 16.90
CA ARG A 21 -6.86 6.79 17.98
C ARG A 21 -5.69 7.40 18.76
N LYS A 22 -4.63 6.63 18.98
CA LYS A 22 -3.45 7.03 19.74
C LYS A 22 -2.26 7.02 18.80
N ALA A 23 -1.84 8.20 18.36
CA ALA A 23 -0.59 8.39 17.60
C ALA A 23 0.70 8.09 18.41
N ARG A 24 0.57 7.43 19.57
CA ARG A 24 1.65 7.14 20.51
C ARG A 24 1.55 5.68 20.93
N GLY A 25 2.33 4.85 20.26
CA GLY A 25 2.57 3.45 20.56
C GLY A 25 3.76 2.98 19.71
N THR A 26 4.62 2.14 20.27
CA THR A 26 5.79 1.61 19.55
C THR A 26 5.29 0.60 18.52
N LEU A 27 5.48 0.92 17.24
CA LEU A 27 5.29 -0.05 16.17
C LEU A 27 6.54 -0.91 16.05
N ASP A 28 6.36 -2.21 15.81
CA ASP A 28 7.47 -3.08 15.44
C ASP A 28 8.03 -2.71 14.05
N GLN A 29 9.21 -3.24 13.73
CA GLN A 29 9.92 -2.92 12.50
C GLN A 29 9.18 -3.37 11.23
N ASP A 30 8.44 -4.48 11.29
CA ASP A 30 7.64 -4.96 10.16
C ASP A 30 6.53 -3.95 9.82
N ARG A 31 5.80 -3.47 10.83
CA ARG A 31 4.75 -2.46 10.65
C ARG A 31 5.31 -1.12 10.16
N LEU A 32 6.43 -0.67 10.72
CA LEU A 32 7.08 0.56 10.25
C LEU A 32 7.49 0.45 8.78
N THR A 33 8.00 -0.71 8.38
CA THR A 33 8.40 -0.98 7.00
C THR A 33 7.18 -0.97 6.06
N ARG A 34 6.09 -1.63 6.44
CA ARG A 34 4.82 -1.64 5.68
C ARG A 34 4.27 -0.23 5.51
N ILE A 35 4.24 0.57 6.58
CA ILE A 35 3.78 1.96 6.53
C ILE A 35 4.67 2.81 5.62
N SER A 36 5.99 2.64 5.71
CA SER A 36 6.94 3.33 4.84
C SER A 36 6.66 3.05 3.36
N ILE A 37 6.44 1.78 3.00
CA ILE A 37 6.12 1.37 1.62
C ILE A 37 4.77 1.94 1.17
N LEU A 38 3.72 1.84 1.98
CA LEU A 38 2.39 2.40 1.66
C LEU A 38 2.44 3.91 1.45
N THR A 39 3.17 4.62 2.30
CA THR A 39 3.39 6.06 2.17
C THR A 39 4.15 6.39 0.89
N GLY A 40 5.14 5.57 0.55
CA GLY A 40 5.82 5.64 -0.74
C GLY A 40 4.86 5.46 -1.91
N ILE A 41 4.05 4.40 -1.92
CA ILE A 41 3.05 4.16 -2.98
C ILE A 41 2.12 5.36 -3.12
N PHE A 42 1.56 5.87 -2.02
CA PHE A 42 0.71 7.05 -2.02
C PHE A 42 1.39 8.27 -2.64
N LYS A 43 2.63 8.57 -2.23
CA LYS A 43 3.41 9.67 -2.81
C LYS A 43 3.69 9.46 -4.30
N GLY A 44 4.04 8.23 -4.70
CA GLY A 44 4.29 7.88 -6.10
C GLY A 44 3.08 8.12 -6.98
N LEU A 45 1.90 7.67 -6.54
CA LEU A 45 0.64 7.89 -7.24
C LEU A 45 0.29 9.38 -7.38
N ASN A 46 0.46 10.16 -6.32
CA ASN A 46 0.18 11.60 -6.36
C ASN A 46 1.13 12.41 -7.24
N ILE A 47 2.31 11.86 -7.55
CA ILE A 47 3.25 12.48 -8.49
C ILE A 47 2.91 12.09 -9.93
N LEU A 48 2.52 10.83 -10.16
CA LEU A 48 2.23 10.30 -11.49
C LEU A 48 0.85 10.71 -12.03
N TYR A 49 -0.12 10.91 -11.14
CA TYR A 49 -1.52 11.02 -11.51
C TYR A 49 -2.18 12.20 -10.81
N GLY A 50 -3.23 12.74 -11.44
CA GLY A 50 -4.09 13.73 -10.79
C GLY A 50 -4.82 13.12 -9.59
N LYS A 51 -5.14 13.95 -8.58
CA LYS A 51 -5.71 13.55 -7.28
C LYS A 51 -6.81 12.49 -7.38
N LYS A 52 -7.79 12.68 -8.27
CA LYS A 52 -8.92 11.75 -8.42
C LYS A 52 -8.49 10.33 -8.80
N LEU A 53 -7.48 10.20 -9.66
CA LEU A 53 -6.96 8.89 -10.06
C LEU A 53 -6.01 8.35 -8.99
N ALA A 54 -5.13 9.19 -8.44
CA ALA A 54 -4.21 8.79 -7.36
C ALA A 54 -4.94 8.16 -6.16
N ASP A 55 -6.07 8.74 -5.75
CA ASP A 55 -6.87 8.27 -4.61
C ASP A 55 -7.56 6.91 -4.86
N ARG A 56 -7.84 6.56 -6.13
CA ARG A 56 -8.59 5.34 -6.49
C ARG A 56 -7.75 4.28 -7.18
N TRP A 57 -6.54 4.59 -7.64
CA TRP A 57 -5.74 3.72 -8.51
C TRP A 57 -5.57 2.30 -7.96
N ILE A 58 -5.34 2.15 -6.64
CA ILE A 58 -5.16 0.84 -6.02
C ILE A 58 -6.42 -0.02 -6.01
N GLN A 59 -7.61 0.58 -6.17
CA GLN A 59 -8.92 -0.07 -6.14
C GLN A 59 -9.44 -0.38 -7.55
N LEU A 60 -8.79 0.13 -8.59
CA LEU A 60 -9.20 -0.11 -9.97
C LEU A 60 -8.48 -1.36 -10.51
N PRO A 61 -9.16 -2.17 -11.35
CA PRO A 61 -8.48 -3.19 -12.14
C PRO A 61 -7.32 -2.57 -12.91
N ASN A 62 -6.21 -3.29 -13.00
CA ASN A 62 -5.00 -2.78 -13.61
C ASN A 62 -4.45 -3.75 -14.64
N GLU A 63 -4.26 -3.26 -15.86
CA GLU A 63 -3.83 -4.07 -17.01
C GLU A 63 -2.36 -4.46 -16.97
N ASN A 64 -1.57 -3.95 -16.01
CA ASN A 64 -0.19 -4.39 -15.89
C ASN A 64 -0.15 -5.91 -15.60
N PRO A 65 0.63 -6.70 -16.37
CA PRO A 65 0.65 -8.17 -16.25
C PRO A 65 0.95 -8.69 -14.83
N MET A 66 1.66 -7.90 -14.02
CA MET A 66 1.95 -8.19 -12.62
C MET A 66 0.68 -8.42 -11.79
N PHE A 67 -0.42 -7.73 -12.11
CA PHE A 67 -1.67 -7.82 -11.37
C PHE A 67 -2.61 -8.92 -11.86
N ARG A 68 -2.35 -9.51 -13.04
CA ARG A 68 -3.18 -10.58 -13.64
C ARG A 68 -4.68 -10.24 -13.68
N GLY A 69 -5.01 -8.98 -13.98
CA GLY A 69 -6.39 -8.49 -14.04
C GLY A 69 -7.00 -8.10 -12.69
N GLU A 70 -6.29 -8.31 -11.57
CA GLU A 70 -6.75 -7.89 -10.25
C GLU A 70 -6.43 -6.41 -9.98
N THR A 71 -7.00 -5.89 -8.90
CA THR A 71 -6.62 -4.56 -8.40
C THR A 71 -5.26 -4.62 -7.69
N PRO A 72 -4.47 -3.53 -7.71
CA PRO A 72 -3.23 -3.46 -6.94
C PRO A 72 -3.44 -3.70 -5.44
N LEU A 73 -4.59 -3.31 -4.88
CA LEU A 73 -4.95 -3.58 -3.49
C LEU A 73 -5.06 -5.09 -3.24
N THR A 74 -5.83 -5.81 -4.06
CA THR A 74 -5.98 -7.28 -3.96
C THR A 74 -4.62 -7.97 -4.07
N TYR A 75 -3.79 -7.55 -5.03
CA TYR A 75 -2.44 -8.07 -5.21
C TYR A 75 -1.57 -7.91 -3.96
N MET A 76 -1.56 -6.71 -3.36
CA MET A 76 -0.81 -6.45 -2.14
C MET A 76 -1.36 -7.22 -0.94
N SER A 77 -2.68 -7.33 -0.79
CA SER A 77 -3.31 -8.09 0.30
C SER A 77 -2.96 -9.57 0.24
N LYS A 78 -2.98 -10.19 -0.96
CA LYS A 78 -2.63 -11.60 -1.15
C LYS A 78 -1.13 -11.89 -0.99
N GLY A 79 -0.29 -11.00 -1.52
CA GLY A 79 1.16 -11.22 -1.57
C GLY A 79 1.95 -10.58 -0.43
N GLY A 80 1.29 -9.84 0.46
CA GLY A 80 1.90 -9.20 1.63
C GLY A 80 3.04 -8.23 1.28
N LEU A 81 4.03 -8.15 2.17
CA LEU A 81 5.14 -7.21 2.07
C LEU A 81 5.92 -7.30 0.72
N PRO A 82 6.26 -8.51 0.19
CA PRO A 82 6.88 -8.62 -1.13
C PRO A 82 6.06 -8.01 -2.27
N ALA A 83 4.74 -8.22 -2.26
CA ALA A 83 3.86 -7.63 -3.26
C ALA A 83 3.79 -6.11 -3.15
N MET A 84 3.72 -5.57 -1.93
CA MET A 84 3.76 -4.12 -1.68
C MET A 84 5.05 -3.50 -2.22
N LEU A 85 6.21 -4.14 -2.01
CA LEU A 85 7.49 -3.68 -2.55
C LEU A 85 7.49 -3.63 -4.09
N ARG A 86 6.96 -4.66 -4.75
CA ARG A 86 6.88 -4.66 -6.22
C ARG A 86 5.98 -3.55 -6.75
N VAL A 87 4.85 -3.26 -6.08
CA VAL A 87 3.98 -2.14 -6.46
C VAL A 87 4.72 -0.81 -6.31
N ARG A 88 5.46 -0.64 -5.21
CA ARG A 88 6.31 0.54 -5.00
C ARG A 88 7.35 0.70 -6.12
N GLN A 89 8.05 -0.38 -6.48
CA GLN A 89 9.05 -0.38 -7.56
C GLN A 89 8.43 -0.03 -8.91
N LEU A 90 7.24 -0.56 -9.23
CA LEU A 90 6.50 -0.22 -10.45
C LEU A 90 6.19 1.28 -10.54
N LEU A 91 5.83 1.91 -9.43
CA LEU A 91 5.54 3.35 -9.42
C LEU A 91 6.82 4.20 -9.48
N ASP A 92 7.89 3.73 -8.85
CA ASP A 92 9.19 4.40 -8.91
C ASP A 92 9.78 4.37 -10.33
N SER A 93 9.68 3.26 -11.06
CA SER A 93 10.15 3.18 -12.45
C SER A 93 9.38 4.13 -13.38
N ARG A 94 8.06 4.24 -13.19
CA ARG A 94 7.20 5.17 -13.96
C ARG A 94 7.52 6.65 -13.71
N ARG A 95 8.08 6.99 -12.54
CA ARG A 95 8.49 8.37 -12.21
C ARG A 95 9.84 8.75 -12.85
N GLY A 96 10.37 7.92 -13.75
CA GLY A 96 11.72 8.09 -14.30
C GLY A 96 12.78 7.69 -13.28
N GLY A 97 12.51 6.65 -12.47
CA GLY A 97 13.49 6.12 -11.52
C GLY A 97 14.82 5.86 -12.24
N ARG A 98 15.91 6.42 -11.68
CA ARG A 98 17.29 6.30 -12.16
C ARG A 98 17.63 4.91 -12.71
#